data_AF-A0A7J7LM76-F1
#
_entry.id   AF-A0A7J7LM76-F1
#
_cell.length_a   1.000
_cell.length_b   1.000
_cell.length_c   1.000
_cell.angle_alpha   90.00
_cell.angle_beta   90.00
_cell.angle_gamma   90.00
#
_symmetry.space_group_name_H-M   'P 1'
#
loop_
_entity.id
_entity.type
_entity.pdbx_description
1 polymer ?
#
loop_
_entity_poly.entity_id
_entity_poly.type
_entity_poly.pdbx_seq_one_letter_code
_entity_poly.pdbx_strand_id
1 'polypeptide(L)' 'MEMDQAMLFDLLLAANYLNIKDLLDLSCQTVADMIKGKTPEEIQKVFKIKNDILPEEEAEIRRENKWAFE' A
#
# COMPACT_ATOMS: atom_id res chain seq x y z
N MET A 1 15.76 -15.86 1.05
CA MET A 1 15.83 -14.70 1.96
C MET A 1 14.54 -13.95 1.77
N GLU A 2 13.62 -14.01 2.73
CA GLU A 2 12.50 -13.07 2.74
C GLU A 2 13.04 -11.74 3.24
N MET A 3 12.85 -10.69 2.45
CA MET A 3 13.13 -9.33 2.88
C MET A 3 11.98 -8.90 3.79
N ASP A 4 12.29 -8.43 5.00
CA ASP A 4 11.25 -7.88 5.86
C ASP A 4 10.75 -6.53 5.34
N GLN A 5 9.54 -6.15 5.77
CA GLN A 5 8.86 -4.95 5.28
C GLN A 5 9.61 -3.65 5.65
N ALA A 6 10.35 -3.63 6.76
CA ALA A 6 11.11 -2.46 7.17
C ALA A 6 12.28 -2.23 6.20
N MET A 7 13.01 -3.30 5.88
CA MET A 7 14.10 -3.27 4.90
C MET A 7 13.60 -2.89 3.50
N LEU A 8 12.42 -3.35 3.08
CA LEU A 8 11.82 -2.94 1.80
C LEU A 8 11.56 -1.42 1.75
N PHE A 9 11.08 -0.83 2.84
CA PHE A 9 10.84 0.62 2.90
C PHE A 9 12.14 1.42 2.94
N ASP A 10 13.14 0.98 3.69
CA ASP A 10 14.46 1.62 3.69
C ASP A 10 15.08 1.57 2.29
N LEU A 11 14.93 0.45 1.58
CA LEU A 11 15.39 0.30 0.20
C LEU A 11 14.65 1.24 -0.76
N LEU A 12 13.33 1.36 -0.63
CA LEU A 12 12.51 2.27 -1.45
C LEU A 12 12.93 3.73 -1.23
N LEU A 13 13.12 4.14 0.03
CA LEU A 13 13.59 5.47 0.39
C LEU A 13 15.00 5.74 -0.16
N ALA A 14 15.92 4.79 -0.04
CA ALA A 14 17.27 4.91 -0.57
C ALA A 14 17.28 4.99 -2.10
N ALA A 15 16.49 4.16 -2.78
CA ALA A 15 16.37 4.16 -4.24
C ALA A 15 15.82 5.49 -4.75
N ASN A 16 14.80 6.03 -4.08
CA ASN A 16 14.24 7.35 -4.39
C ASN A 16 15.26 8.47 -4.14
N TYR A 17 15.94 8.48 -2.98
CA TYR A 17 16.92 9.49 -2.63
C TYR A 17 18.12 9.52 -3.60
N LEU A 18 18.61 8.34 -4.00
CA LEU A 18 19.72 8.18 -4.93
C LEU A 18 19.28 8.28 -6.40
N ASN A 19 17.98 8.45 -6.67
CA ASN A 19 17.38 8.51 -8.00
C ASN A 19 17.71 7.29 -8.88
N ILE A 20 17.69 6.09 -8.29
CA ILE A 20 17.92 4.82 -9.00
C ILE A 20 16.57 4.27 -9.47
N LYS A 21 16.15 4.68 -10.66
CA LYS A 21 14.81 4.39 -11.21
C LYS A 21 14.44 2.91 -11.18
N ASP A 22 15.29 2.02 -11.70
CA ASP A 22 14.95 0.60 -11.82
C ASP A 22 14.76 -0.08 -10.45
N LEU A 23 15.53 0.35 -9.45
CA LEU A 23 15.40 -0.15 -8.08
C LEU A 23 14.13 0.40 -7.41
N LEU A 24 13.83 1.68 -7.65
CA LEU A 24 12.60 2.30 -7.17
C LEU A 24 11.38 1.57 -7.76
N ASP A 25 11.36 1.36 -9.08
CA ASP A 25 10.27 0.67 -9.77
C ASP A 25 10.06 -0.75 -9.24
N LEU A 26 11.14 -1.52 -9.05
CA LEU A 26 11.07 -2.88 -8.52
C LEU A 26 10.53 -2.92 -7.08
N SER A 27 10.99 -1.99 -6.23
CA SER A 27 10.52 -1.89 -4.84
C SER A 27 9.05 -1.46 -4.77
N CYS A 28 8.63 -0.49 -5.60
CA CYS A 28 7.25 -0.05 -5.74
C CYS A 28 6.34 -1.18 -6.23
N GLN A 29 6.79 -1.96 -7.22
CA GLN A 29 6.04 -3.12 -7.71
C GLN A 29 5.85 -4.17 -6.61
N THR A 30 6.89 -4.42 -5.82
CA THR A 30 6.79 -5.36 -4.69
C THR A 30 5.75 -4.91 -3.68
N VAL A 31 5.71 -3.62 -3.33
CA VAL A 31 4.67 -3.04 -2.45
C VAL A 31 3.28 -3.13 -3.10
N ALA A 32 3.17 -2.87 -4.40
CA ALA A 32 1.91 -2.97 -5.13
C ALA A 32 1.37 -4.42 -5.14
N ASP A 33 2.25 -5.41 -5.31
CA ASP A 33 1.89 -6.83 -5.27
C ASP A 33 1.42 -7.26 -3.87
N MET A 34 1.93 -6.65 -2.81
CA MET A 34 1.42 -6.87 -1.44
C MET A 34 0.01 -6.32 -1.24
N ILE A 35 -0.39 -5.29 -1.98
CA ILE A 35 -1.70 -4.63 -1.89
C ILE A 35 -2.73 -5.34 -2.78
N LYS A 36 -2.29 -5.83 -3.94
CA LYS A 36 -3.16 -6.38 -4.98
C LYS A 36 -4.07 -7.49 -4.43
N GLY A 37 -5.38 -7.32 -4.66
CA GLY A 37 -6.41 -8.31 -4.29
C GLY A 37 -6.75 -8.34 -2.80
N LYS A 38 -6.20 -7.45 -1.97
CA LYS A 38 -6.57 -7.31 -0.56
C LYS A 38 -7.71 -6.32 -0.37
N THR A 39 -8.51 -6.52 0.67
CA THR A 39 -9.50 -5.53 1.09
C THR A 39 -8.83 -4.35 1.82
N PRO A 40 -9.49 -3.18 1.94
CA PRO A 40 -8.97 -2.06 2.70
C PRO A 40 -8.55 -2.43 4.13
N GLU A 41 -9.33 -3.27 4.81
CA GLU A 41 -9.07 -3.70 6.19
C GLU A 41 -7.84 -4.62 6.28
N GLU A 42 -7.66 -5.50 5.29
CA GLU A 42 -6.46 -6.34 5.19
C GLU A 42 -5.20 -5.52 4.92
N ILE A 43 -5.29 -4.52 4.03
CA ILE A 43 -4.19 -3.58 3.75
C ILE A 43 -3.82 -2.82 5.03
N GLN A 44 -4.81 -2.28 5.74
CA GLN A 44 -4.57 -1.58 7.01
C GLN A 44 -3.84 -2.47 8.02
N LYS A 45 -4.22 -3.75 8.13
CA LYS A 45 -3.56 -4.70 9.02
C LYS A 45 -2.13 -5.02 8.59
N VAL A 46 -1.90 -5.28 7.31
CA VAL A 46 -0.57 -5.60 6.76
C VAL A 46 0.39 -4.43 6.94
N PHE A 47 -0.06 -3.22 6.63
CA PHE A 47 0.77 -2.02 6.71
C PHE A 47 0.73 -1.33 8.07
N LYS A 48 0.01 -1.91 9.05
CA LYS A 48 -0.17 -1.36 10.41
C LYS A 48 -0.67 0.09 10.37
N ILE A 49 -1.53 0.40 9.41
CA ILE A 49 -2.14 1.71 9.22
C ILE A 49 -3.37 1.78 10.13
N LYS A 50 -3.47 2.85 10.91
CA LYS A 50 -4.64 3.13 11.72
C LYS A 50 -5.78 3.60 10.80
N ASN A 51 -6.96 3.01 10.93
CA ASN A 51 -8.16 3.54 10.28
C ASN A 51 -8.68 4.73 11.09
N ASP A 52 -8.57 5.92 10.51
CA ASP A 52 -9.04 7.17 11.11
C ASP A 52 -10.30 7.72 10.39
N ILE A 53 -10.88 6.93 9.47
CA ILE A 53 -12.06 7.31 8.69
C ILE A 53 -13.32 7.02 9.52
N LEU A 54 -14.24 7.98 9.60
CA LEU A 54 -15.52 7.78 10.28
C LEU A 54 -16.45 6.86 9.47
N PRO A 55 -17.38 6.12 10.12
CA PRO A 55 -18.28 5.21 9.41
C PRO A 55 -19.12 5.88 8.32
N GLU A 56 -19.52 7.15 8.52
CA GLU A 56 -20.26 7.93 7.53
C GLU A 56 -19.39 8.28 6.31
N GLU A 57 -18.15 8.68 6.54
CA GLU A 57 -17.17 8.99 5.48
C GLU A 57 -16.81 7.73 4.70
N GLU A 58 -16.64 6.58 5.38
CA GLU A 58 -16.39 5.30 4.72
C GLU A 58 -17.57 4.88 3.83
N ALA A 59 -18.81 5.06 4.31
CA ALA A 59 -20.00 4.76 3.52
C ALA A 59 -20.09 5.62 2.26
N GLU A 60 -19.74 6.90 2.36
CA GLU A 60 -19.69 7.82 1.23
C GLU A 60 -18.59 7.44 0.23
N ILE A 61 -17.37 7.13 0.71
CA ILE A 61 -16.27 6.66 -0.14
C ILE A 61 -16.66 5.37 -0.86
N ARG A 62 -17.31 4.41 -0.18
CA ARG A 62 -17.82 3.17 -0.81
C ARG A 62 -18.93 3.47 -1.83
N ARG A 63 -19.78 4.47 -1.57
CA ARG A 63 -20.84 4.91 -2.50
C ARG A 63 -20.26 5.52 -3.77
N GLU A 64 -19.21 6.34 -3.66
CA GLU A 64 -18.50 6.94 -4.79
C GLU A 64 -17.68 5.91 -5.57
N ASN A 65 -17.07 4.95 -4.89
CA ASN A 65 -16.21 3.92 -5.47
C ASN A 65 -16.96 2.61 -5.75
N LYS A 66 -18.29 2.63 -5.90
CA LYS A 66 -19.11 1.43 -6.15
C LYS A 66 -18.60 0.57 -7.30
N TRP A 67 -18.09 1.20 -8.37
CA TRP A 67 -17.53 0.54 -9.55
C TRP A 67 -16.37 -0.42 -9.24
N ALA A 68 -15.69 -0.26 -8.09
CA ALA A 68 -14.60 -1.14 -7.66
C ALA A 68 -15.08 -2.33 -6.82
N PHE A 69 -16.37 -2.37 -6.44
CA PHE A 69 -16.97 -3.39 -5.58
C PHE A 69 -18.14 -4.15 -6.24
N GLU A 70 -18.48 -3.81 -7.49
CA GLU A 70 -19.46 -4.49 -8.36
C GLU A 70 -18.76 -5.46 -9.33
#